data_AF-A0A538ARI3-F1
#
_entry.id   AF-A0A538ARI3-F1
#
_cell.length_a   1.000
_cell.length_b   1.000
_cell.length_c   1.000
_cell.angle_alpha   90.00
_cell.angle_beta   90.00
_cell.angle_gamma   90.00
#
_symmetry.space_group_name_H-M   'P 1'
#
loop_
_entity.id
_entity.type
_entity.pdbx_description
1 polymer ?
#
loop_
_entity_poly.entity_id
_entity_poly.type
_entity_poly.pdbx_seq_one_letter_code
_entity_poly.pdbx_strand_id
1 'polypeptide(L)' 'MFEETLEFKADILAQRLKELAYLTRGVTITLTDHRKEPPAVQTWKASGGIADFVKALNTGRETLNKVVYIEA' A
#
# COMPACT_ATOMS: atom_id res chain seq x y z
N MET A 1 -25.30 -9.38 1.55
CA MET A 1 -24.38 -10.04 2.50
C MET A 1 -23.44 -10.92 1.70
N PHE A 2 -22.25 -11.24 2.22
CA PHE A 2 -21.40 -12.25 1.59
C PHE A 2 -21.95 -13.65 1.91
N GLU A 3 -22.04 -14.52 0.92
CA GLU A 3 -22.71 -15.83 1.05
C GLU A 3 -21.71 -17.01 1.08
N GLU A 4 -20.52 -16.86 0.48
CA GLU A 4 -19.56 -17.98 0.32
C GLU A 4 -18.21 -17.74 1.00
N THR A 5 -17.66 -16.52 0.95
CA THR A 5 -16.34 -16.21 1.53
C THR A 5 -16.48 -15.15 2.62
N LEU A 6 -16.13 -15.52 3.84
CA LEU A 6 -16.12 -14.62 5.01
C LEU A 6 -14.69 -14.28 5.47
N GLU A 7 -13.68 -14.92 4.89
CA GLU A 7 -12.28 -14.69 5.26
C GLU A 7 -11.64 -13.60 4.41
N PHE A 8 -11.06 -12.61 5.09
CA PHE A 8 -10.25 -11.60 4.43
C PHE A 8 -8.88 -12.17 4.01
N LYS A 9 -8.52 -11.89 2.76
CA LYS A 9 -7.19 -12.13 2.20
C LYS A 9 -6.26 -10.97 2.55
N ALA A 10 -5.28 -11.25 3.41
CA ALA A 10 -4.38 -10.24 3.96
C ALA A 10 -3.52 -9.55 2.89
N ASP A 11 -3.15 -10.26 1.82
CA ASP A 11 -2.42 -9.75 0.66
C ASP A 11 -3.21 -8.70 -0.12
N ILE A 12 -4.52 -8.94 -0.35
CA ILE A 12 -5.40 -7.97 -1.03
C ILE A 12 -5.54 -6.69 -0.19
N LEU A 13 -5.77 -6.85 1.12
CA LEU A 13 -5.85 -5.70 2.04
C LEU A 13 -4.52 -4.94 2.08
N ALA A 14 -3.41 -5.66 2.22
CA ALA A 14 -2.08 -5.05 2.29
C ALA A 14 -1.76 -4.21 1.05
N GLN A 15 -2.08 -4.73 -0.15
CA GLN A 15 -1.87 -3.98 -1.39
C GLN A 15 -2.66 -2.67 -1.40
N ARG A 16 -3.96 -2.71 -1.08
CA ARG A 16 -4.82 -1.52 -1.09
C ARG A 16 -4.47 -0.51 -0.01
N LEU A 17 -4.18 -0.99 1.20
CA LEU A 17 -3.78 -0.12 2.31
C LEU A 17 -2.42 0.54 2.05
N LYS A 18 -1.49 -0.17 1.41
CA LYS A 18 -0.22 0.40 0.96
C LYS A 18 -0.44 1.49 -0.08
N GLU A 19 -1.26 1.25 -1.10
CA GLU A 19 -1.64 2.25 -2.11
C GLU A 19 -2.20 3.52 -1.45
N LEU A 20 -3.15 3.37 -0.53
CA LEU A 20 -3.76 4.49 0.22
C LEU A 20 -2.74 5.28 1.05
N ALA A 21 -1.82 4.59 1.74
CA ALA A 21 -0.78 5.24 2.53
C ALA A 21 0.15 6.11 1.67
N TYR A 22 0.31 5.81 0.38
CA TYR A 22 1.04 6.66 -0.55
C TYR A 22 0.22 7.83 -1.11
N LEU A 23 -1.08 7.63 -1.35
CA LEU A 23 -1.96 8.68 -1.86
C LEU A 23 -2.25 9.75 -0.80
N THR A 24 -2.33 9.37 0.47
CA THR A 24 -2.65 10.28 1.58
C THR A 24 -1.38 10.65 2.35
N ARG A 25 -0.75 11.75 1.93
CA ARG A 25 0.47 12.27 2.56
C ARG A 25 0.25 12.49 4.06
N GLY A 26 1.15 11.94 4.88
CA GLY A 26 1.12 12.12 6.33
C GLY A 26 0.29 11.08 7.10
N VAL A 27 -0.45 10.19 6.42
CA VAL A 27 -1.18 9.10 7.07
C VAL A 27 -0.25 7.90 7.29
N THR A 28 -0.37 7.31 8.47
CA THR A 28 0.26 6.03 8.81
C THR A 28 -0.82 4.97 8.87
N ILE A 29 -0.66 3.89 8.11
CA ILE A 29 -1.62 2.78 8.08
C ILE A 29 -0.90 1.52 8.57
N THR A 30 -1.51 0.84 9.53
CA THR A 30 -1.02 -0.44 10.07
C THR A 30 -2.08 -1.51 9.86
N LEU A 31 -1.70 -2.61 9.21
CA LEU A 31 -2.49 -3.84 9.09
C LEU A 31 -1.90 -4.89 10.04
N THR A 32 -2.70 -5.34 11.00
CA THR A 32 -2.34 -6.44 11.91
C THR A 32 -3.29 -7.61 11.69
N ASP A 33 -2.73 -8.77 11.34
CA ASP A 33 -3.46 -10.04 11.23
C ASP A 33 -3.23 -10.88 12.50
N HIS A 34 -4.21 -10.88 13.39
CA HIS A 34 -4.21 -11.63 14.65
C HIS A 34 -4.51 -13.12 14.50
N ARG A 35 -4.79 -13.62 13.28
CA ARG A 35 -5.01 -15.06 13.03
C ARG A 35 -3.69 -15.84 12.99
N LYS A 36 -2.55 -15.15 12.90
CA LYS A 36 -1.20 -15.73 12.91
C LYS A 36 -0.57 -15.59 14.28
N GLU A 37 0.32 -16.52 14.60
CA GLU A 37 1.07 -16.51 15.85
C GLU A 37 2.58 -16.62 15.56
N PRO A 38 3.36 -15.54 15.76
CA PRO A 38 2.94 -14.21 16.24
C PRO A 38 2.08 -13.45 15.20
N PRO A 39 1.29 -12.44 15.64
CA PRO A 39 0.50 -11.61 14.73
C PRO A 39 1.35 -11.00 13.62
N ALA A 40 0.88 -11.10 12.37
CA ALA A 40 1.59 -10.50 11.25
C ALA A 40 1.24 -9.00 11.15
N VAL A 41 2.25 -8.15 11.27
CA VAL A 41 2.10 -6.68 11.27
C VAL A 41 2.80 -6.08 10.07
N GLN A 42 2.09 -5.22 9.34
CA GLN A 42 2.65 -4.40 8.26
C GLN A 42 2.26 -2.94 8.47
N THR A 43 3.21 -2.03 8.37
CA THR A 43 2.98 -0.58 8.54
C THR A 43 3.52 0.19 7.35
N TRP A 44 2.72 1.12 6.83
CA TRP A 44 3.08 1.99 5.72
C TRP A 44 2.86 3.46 6.10
N LYS A 45 3.83 4.29 5.73
CA LYS A 45 3.77 5.75 5.86
C LYS A 45 4.52 6.35 4.69
N ALA A 46 3.83 7.11 3.84
CA ALA A 46 4.51 7.85 2.78
C ALA A 46 4.69 9.31 3.17
N SER A 47 5.94 9.77 3.12
CA SER A 47 6.30 11.19 3.28
C SER A 47 6.26 11.97 1.96
N GLY A 48 6.53 11.31 0.83
CA GLY A 48 6.65 11.93 -0.50
C GLY A 48 5.45 11.77 -1.44
N GLY A 49 4.30 11.27 -0.96
CA GLY A 49 3.05 11.23 -1.72
C GLY A 49 3.07 10.30 -2.94
N ILE A 50 2.26 10.62 -3.96
CA ILE A 50 2.05 9.77 -5.15
C ILE A 50 3.32 9.56 -6.00
N ALA A 51 4.27 10.49 -5.97
CA ALA A 51 5.52 10.34 -6.72
C ALA A 51 6.35 9.15 -6.20
N ASP A 52 6.33 8.89 -4.90
CA ASP A 52 7.02 7.73 -4.30
C ASP A 52 6.28 6.41 -4.57
N PHE A 53 4.95 6.46 -4.74
CA PHE A 53 4.19 5.30 -5.21
C PHE A 53 4.60 4.87 -6.62
N VAL A 54 4.71 5.82 -7.55
CA VAL A 54 5.11 5.51 -8.93
C VAL A 54 6.53 4.95 -8.97
N LYS A 55 7.46 5.46 -8.13
CA LYS A 55 8.80 4.86 -7.98
C LYS A 55 8.73 3.43 -7.45
N ALA A 56 7.92 3.17 -6.42
CA ALA A 56 7.75 1.84 -5.86
C ALA A 56 7.16 0.87 -6.90
N LEU A 57 6.18 1.31 -7.70
CA LEU A 57 5.58 0.52 -8.78
C LEU A 57 6.60 0.15 -9.88
N ASN A 58 7.51 1.06 -10.19
CA ASN A 58 8.56 0.86 -11.19
C ASN A 58 9.79 0.09 -10.66
N THR A 59 9.78 -0.40 -9.41
CA THR A 59 10.89 -1.18 -8.87
C THR A 59 11.05 -2.49 -9.66
N GLY A 60 12.24 -2.71 -10.23
CA GLY A 60 12.53 -3.88 -11.08
C GLY A 60 12.16 -3.70 -12.56
N ARG A 61 11.78 -2.49 -12.99
CA ARG A 61 11.52 -2.13 -14.40
C ARG A 61 12.47 -1.04 -14.85
N GLU A 62 12.90 -1.08 -16.11
CA GLU A 62 13.62 0.04 -16.73
C GLU A 62 12.63 1.17 -17.04
N THR A 63 12.93 2.37 -16.56
CA THR A 63 12.07 3.56 -16.74
C THR A 63 12.59 4.43 -17.87
N LEU A 64 11.71 4.85 -18.78
CA LEU A 64 12.06 5.73 -19.90
C LEU A 64 12.41 7.17 -19.46
N ASN A 65 11.81 7.64 -18.36
CA ASN A 65 12.01 8.99 -17.83
C ASN A 65 11.81 9.03 -16.31
N LYS A 66 12.22 10.16 -15.68
CA LYS A 66 11.93 10.43 -14.27
C LYS A 66 10.42 10.58 -14.06
N VAL A 67 9.94 10.20 -12.88
CA VAL A 67 8.52 10.39 -12.49
C VAL A 67 8.14 11.86 -12.63
N VAL A 68 7.14 12.14 -13.45
CA VAL A 68 6.56 13.48 -13.62
C VAL A 68 5.42 13.62 -12.62
N TYR A 69 5.48 14.64 -11.78
CA TYR A 69 4.47 14.98 -10.79
C TYR A 69 3.98 16.41 -11.04
N ILE A 70 2.66 16.59 -11.03
CA ILE A 70 2.00 17.89 -11.24
C ILE A 70 1.00 18.07 -10.10
N GLU A 71 1.09 19.18 -9.37
CA GLU A 71 0.05 19.66 -8.46
C GLU A 71 -0.51 20.99 -9.01
N ALA A 72 -1.80 21.25 -8.72
CA ALA A 72 -2.53 22.43 -9.21
C ALA A 72 -2.46 23.58 -8.20
#